data_AF-A0A6L2PBR8-F1
#
_entry.id   AF-A0A6L2PBR8-F1
#
_cell.length_a   1.000
_cell.length_b   1.000
_cell.length_c   1.000
_cell.angle_alpha   90.00
_cell.angle_beta   90.00
_cell.angle_gamma   90.00
#
_symmetry.space_group_name_H-M   'P 1'
#
loop_
_entity.id
_entity.type
_entity.pdbx_description
1 polymer ?
#
loop_
_entity_poly.entity_id
_entity_poly.type
_entity_poly.pdbx_seq_one_letter_code
_entity_poly.pdbx_strand_id
1 'polypeptide(L)'
;MEKWDRNVPAGLKRTGKWDICPAGHERGEIAAARNLHLLVDAEHSYINPGSSLVALAMMAVFNQKRPVVANTYQCYFKRALETLKLELDVTESLGACFAVKLVRGAYLERERELDSTSTCESHAKTGENYHRVLDQALLHAKKVGPDRCLVITATHNEDTIRHSVLRLLELGLDPTAGHVVFAQIYGMAEQISMPLEGYVPAHAGYLVYKSVPMGTLNQVLPYLARRAAENRSVLHGARKERELLQRELIWRLTSRFQR
;
A
#
# COMPACT_ATOMS: atom_id res chain seq x y z
N MET A 1 -30.85 -6.42 -28.34
CA MET A 1 -30.48 -5.77 -27.06
C MET A 1 -28.96 -5.82 -26.94
N GLU A 2 -28.17 -5.09 -27.72
CA GLU A 2 -28.22 -3.66 -28.07
C GLU A 2 -27.81 -2.74 -26.91
N LYS A 3 -26.79 -1.92 -27.19
CA LYS A 3 -26.29 -0.73 -26.47
C LYS A 3 -25.20 -0.93 -25.40
N TRP A 4 -23.96 -1.17 -25.84
CA TRP A 4 -22.73 -0.79 -25.11
C TRP A 4 -21.69 -0.08 -25.96
N ASP A 5 -22.06 0.36 -27.17
CA ASP A 5 -21.17 1.09 -28.06
C ASP A 5 -21.72 2.51 -28.28
N ARG A 6 -21.14 3.48 -27.56
CA ARG A 6 -20.94 4.88 -27.99
C ARG A 6 -20.34 5.72 -26.86
N ASN A 7 -19.00 5.86 -26.91
CA ASN A 7 -18.14 6.95 -26.39
C ASN A 7 -16.82 6.45 -25.77
N VAL A 8 -16.06 5.65 -26.52
CA VAL A 8 -14.65 5.39 -26.23
C VAL A 8 -13.81 5.94 -27.40
N PRO A 9 -12.78 6.77 -27.15
CA PRO A 9 -11.93 7.33 -28.20
C PRO A 9 -11.32 6.24 -29.09
N ALA A 10 -11.28 6.50 -30.40
CA ALA A 10 -10.75 5.57 -31.40
C ALA A 10 -9.25 5.33 -31.17
N GLY A 11 -8.89 4.17 -30.63
CA GLY A 11 -7.51 3.76 -30.42
C GLY A 11 -7.33 2.41 -29.71
N LEU A 12 -8.28 1.99 -28.87
CA LEU A 12 -8.24 0.67 -28.23
C LEU A 12 -9.64 0.04 -28.23
N LYS A 13 -9.97 -0.76 -29.25
CA LYS A 13 -11.01 -1.79 -29.09
C LYS A 13 -10.43 -2.89 -28.19
N ARG A 14 -10.63 -2.80 -26.88
CA ARG A 14 -10.26 -3.83 -25.90
C ARG A 14 -11.24 -5.00 -25.96
N THR A 15 -11.22 -5.74 -27.06
CA THR A 15 -11.93 -7.01 -27.21
C THR A 15 -10.95 -8.15 -27.52
N GLY A 16 -9.74 -8.06 -26.97
CA GLY A 16 -8.82 -9.19 -26.92
C GLY A 16 -9.19 -10.08 -25.74
N LYS A 17 -9.34 -11.39 -25.95
CA LYS A 17 -9.44 -12.35 -24.87
C LYS A 17 -8.29 -12.13 -23.88
N TRP A 18 -8.61 -11.93 -22.60
CA TRP A 18 -7.63 -11.87 -21.51
C TRP A 18 -7.14 -13.27 -21.15
N ASP A 19 -6.58 -14.00 -22.11
CA ASP A 19 -6.18 -15.39 -21.94
C ASP A 19 -5.01 -15.55 -20.94
N ILE A 20 -4.23 -14.48 -20.70
CA ILE A 20 -3.08 -14.47 -19.78
C ILE A 20 -3.52 -14.54 -18.31
N CYS A 21 -4.61 -13.84 -17.95
CA CYS A 21 -5.12 -13.84 -16.58
C CYS A 21 -6.65 -13.59 -16.54
N PRO A 22 -7.48 -14.56 -16.94
CA PRO A 22 -8.94 -14.39 -17.01
C PRO A 22 -9.54 -14.04 -15.63
N ALA A 23 -9.09 -14.70 -14.57
CA ALA A 23 -9.56 -14.45 -13.22
C ALA A 23 -9.16 -13.06 -12.69
N GLY A 24 -7.97 -12.56 -13.07
CA GLY A 24 -7.55 -11.20 -12.74
C GLY A 24 -8.40 -10.17 -13.44
N HIS A 25 -8.72 -10.39 -14.72
CA HIS A 25 -9.60 -9.52 -15.50
C HIS A 25 -11.00 -9.43 -14.89
N GLU A 26 -11.64 -10.57 -14.60
CA GLU A 26 -12.96 -10.63 -13.95
C GLU A 26 -13.00 -9.85 -12.63
N ARG A 27 -11.97 -10.02 -11.78
CA ARG A 27 -11.84 -9.27 -10.52
C ARG A 27 -11.67 -7.77 -10.77
N GLY A 28 -10.93 -7.39 -11.80
CA GLY A 28 -10.74 -6.00 -12.22
C GLY A 28 -12.06 -5.36 -12.66
N GLU A 29 -12.90 -6.07 -13.42
CA GLU A 29 -14.23 -5.60 -13.81
C GLU A 29 -15.13 -5.38 -12.60
N ILE A 30 -15.17 -6.35 -11.67
CA ILE A 30 -15.95 -6.23 -10.43
C ILE A 30 -15.46 -5.03 -9.60
N ALA A 31 -14.14 -4.88 -9.44
CA ALA A 31 -13.57 -3.77 -8.68
C ALA A 31 -13.87 -2.40 -9.31
N ALA A 32 -13.80 -2.32 -10.65
CA ALA A 32 -14.15 -1.11 -11.39
C ALA A 32 -15.63 -0.75 -11.23
N ALA A 33 -16.53 -1.74 -11.34
CA ALA A 33 -17.97 -1.54 -11.24
C ALA A 33 -18.45 -1.21 -9.81
N ARG A 34 -17.80 -1.75 -8.78
CA ARG A 34 -18.21 -1.60 -7.37
C ARG A 34 -17.46 -0.52 -6.59
N ASN A 35 -16.69 0.31 -7.27
CA ASN A 35 -15.86 1.34 -6.63
C ASN A 35 -14.88 0.78 -5.57
N LEU A 36 -14.26 -0.37 -5.88
CA LEU A 36 -13.27 -1.00 -5.01
C LEU A 36 -11.84 -0.77 -5.55
N HIS A 37 -10.87 -0.95 -4.66
CA HIS A 37 -9.45 -1.06 -5.01
C HIS A 37 -9.01 -2.52 -4.98
N LEU A 38 -8.34 -2.97 -6.04
CA LEU A 38 -7.72 -4.27 -6.15
C LEU A 38 -6.21 -4.11 -5.95
N LEU A 39 -5.68 -4.71 -4.88
CA LEU A 39 -4.26 -4.63 -4.54
C LEU A 39 -3.58 -5.92 -4.98
N VAL A 40 -2.61 -5.82 -5.90
CA VAL A 40 -1.77 -6.94 -6.32
C VAL A 40 -0.60 -7.03 -5.35
N ASP A 41 -0.53 -8.12 -4.59
CA ASP A 41 0.54 -8.34 -3.63
C ASP A 41 1.86 -8.68 -4.32
N ALA A 42 2.96 -8.26 -3.69
CA ALA A 42 4.30 -8.66 -4.10
C ALA A 42 4.74 -9.88 -3.30
N GLU A 43 5.26 -10.88 -4.02
CA GLU A 43 5.75 -12.13 -3.49
C GLU A 43 7.27 -12.18 -3.59
N HIS A 44 7.82 -13.30 -4.08
CA HIS A 44 9.25 -13.49 -4.30
C HIS A 44 9.74 -12.81 -5.57
N SER A 45 11.03 -12.46 -5.60
CA SER A 45 11.68 -11.77 -6.73
C SER A 45 11.48 -12.43 -8.09
N TYR A 46 11.37 -13.77 -8.14
CA TYR A 46 11.21 -14.53 -9.37
C TYR A 46 9.75 -14.56 -9.90
N ILE A 47 8.76 -14.34 -9.05
CA ILE A 47 7.33 -14.26 -9.45
C ILE A 47 6.96 -12.82 -9.82
N ASN A 48 7.52 -11.85 -9.10
CA ASN A 48 7.15 -10.44 -9.21
C ASN A 48 7.18 -9.85 -10.63
N PRO A 49 8.14 -10.18 -11.53
CA PRO A 49 8.12 -9.65 -12.90
C PRO A 49 6.83 -9.98 -13.65
N GLY A 50 6.32 -11.20 -13.48
CA GLY A 50 5.06 -11.63 -14.10
C GLY A 50 3.86 -10.94 -13.48
N SER A 51 3.76 -10.94 -12.14
CA SER A 51 2.62 -10.33 -11.44
C SER A 51 2.57 -8.81 -11.61
N SER A 52 3.72 -8.12 -11.57
CA SER A 52 3.81 -6.67 -11.80
C SER A 52 3.46 -6.30 -13.24
N LEU A 53 3.87 -7.08 -14.25
CA LEU A 53 3.46 -6.83 -15.64
C LEU A 53 1.94 -6.99 -15.81
N VAL A 54 1.35 -8.02 -15.20
CA VAL A 54 -0.11 -8.19 -15.19
C VAL A 54 -0.78 -7.02 -14.48
N ALA A 55 -0.27 -6.58 -13.33
CA ALA A 55 -0.80 -5.43 -12.61
C ALA A 55 -0.76 -4.16 -13.47
N LEU A 56 0.35 -3.88 -14.15
CA LEU A 56 0.50 -2.72 -15.03
C LEU A 56 -0.45 -2.78 -16.23
N ALA A 57 -0.60 -3.95 -16.85
CA ALA A 57 -1.59 -4.16 -17.91
C ALA A 57 -3.02 -3.94 -17.40
N MET A 58 -3.32 -4.41 -16.19
CA MET A 58 -4.62 -4.17 -15.54
C MET A 58 -4.82 -2.70 -15.18
N MET A 59 -3.80 -1.96 -14.74
CA MET A 59 -3.89 -0.51 -14.57
C MET A 59 -4.21 0.18 -15.88
N ALA A 60 -3.51 -0.18 -16.95
CA ALA A 60 -3.82 0.33 -18.27
C ALA A 60 -5.29 0.07 -18.62
N VAL A 61 -5.87 -1.06 -18.24
CA VAL A 61 -7.28 -1.37 -18.51
C VAL A 61 -8.27 -0.63 -17.62
N PHE A 62 -8.12 -0.75 -16.32
CA PHE A 62 -9.15 -0.37 -15.34
C PHE A 62 -8.91 1.01 -14.72
N ASN A 63 -7.68 1.51 -14.68
CA ASN A 63 -7.33 2.80 -14.10
C ASN A 63 -7.53 3.94 -15.10
N GLN A 64 -8.72 4.09 -15.67
CA GLN A 64 -8.95 5.11 -16.70
C GLN A 64 -9.31 6.46 -16.10
N LYS A 65 -10.31 6.49 -15.21
CA LYS A 65 -10.81 7.72 -14.58
C LYS A 65 -10.35 7.88 -13.14
N ARG A 66 -10.08 6.76 -12.46
CA ARG A 66 -9.66 6.69 -11.06
C ARG A 66 -8.72 5.49 -10.86
N PRO A 67 -7.91 5.47 -9.79
CA PRO A 67 -7.13 4.29 -9.41
C PRO A 67 -8.05 3.13 -9.00
N VAL A 68 -7.95 1.99 -9.69
CA VAL A 68 -8.69 0.74 -9.37
C VAL A 68 -7.73 -0.34 -8.95
N VAL A 69 -6.70 -0.60 -9.74
CA VAL A 69 -5.69 -1.63 -9.52
C VAL A 69 -4.40 -0.97 -9.03
N ALA A 70 -3.85 -1.47 -7.92
CA ALA A 70 -2.57 -1.04 -7.37
C ALA A 70 -1.55 -2.17 -7.37
N ASN A 71 -0.30 -1.85 -7.73
CA ASN A 71 0.83 -2.78 -7.64
C ASN A 71 1.59 -2.57 -6.32
N THR A 72 2.19 -3.62 -5.78
CA THR A 72 2.94 -3.56 -4.52
C THR A 72 4.45 -3.48 -4.80
N TYR A 73 5.12 -2.50 -4.19
CA TYR A 73 6.55 -2.28 -4.33
C TYR A 73 7.26 -2.58 -3.02
N GLN A 74 8.25 -3.47 -3.11
CA GLN A 74 9.06 -3.89 -1.97
C GLN A 74 10.30 -3.02 -1.87
N CYS A 75 10.29 -2.07 -0.93
CA CYS A 75 11.35 -1.08 -0.76
C CYS A 75 12.65 -1.65 -0.17
N TYR A 76 12.69 -2.93 0.25
CA TYR A 76 13.96 -3.57 0.59
C TYR A 76 14.83 -3.88 -0.64
N PHE A 77 14.27 -3.88 -1.86
CA PHE A 77 15.06 -3.98 -3.09
C PHE A 77 15.67 -2.63 -3.44
N LYS A 78 16.96 -2.61 -3.76
CA LYS A 78 17.67 -1.38 -4.19
C LYS A 78 17.01 -0.72 -5.40
N ARG A 79 16.52 -1.54 -6.34
CA ARG A 79 15.86 -1.12 -7.59
C ARG A 79 14.44 -0.54 -7.44
N ALA A 80 13.88 -0.49 -6.24
CA ALA A 80 12.46 -0.16 -6.04
C ALA A 80 12.11 1.24 -6.58
N LEU A 81 13.02 2.22 -6.42
CA LEU A 81 12.81 3.58 -6.90
C LEU A 81 12.85 3.66 -8.43
N GLU A 82 13.82 2.99 -9.05
CA GLU A 82 13.95 2.95 -10.51
C GLU A 82 12.76 2.25 -11.14
N THR A 83 12.28 1.17 -10.52
CA THR A 83 11.08 0.44 -10.96
C THR A 83 9.84 1.33 -10.87
N LEU A 84 9.66 2.05 -9.76
CA LEU A 84 8.55 2.98 -9.59
C LEU A 84 8.55 4.07 -10.67
N LYS A 85 9.71 4.69 -10.93
CA LYS A 85 9.84 5.74 -11.96
C LYS A 85 9.48 5.22 -13.35
N LEU A 86 9.97 4.03 -13.70
CA LEU A 86 9.65 3.39 -14.97
C LEU A 86 8.14 3.16 -15.12
N GLU A 87 7.49 2.58 -14.11
CA GLU A 87 6.05 2.29 -14.16
C GLU A 87 5.19 3.57 -14.14
N LEU A 88 5.65 4.63 -13.46
CA LEU A 88 5.06 5.97 -13.56
C LEU A 88 5.11 6.50 -14.99
N ASP A 89 6.28 6.46 -15.64
CA ASP A 89 6.43 6.93 -17.02
C ASP A 89 5.55 6.13 -17.99
N VAL A 90 5.48 4.80 -17.81
CA VAL A 90 4.62 3.94 -18.62
C VAL A 90 3.13 4.30 -18.41
N THR A 91 2.67 4.41 -17.17
CA THR A 91 1.26 4.75 -16.89
C THR A 91 0.89 6.15 -17.37
N GLU A 92 1.78 7.14 -17.25
CA GLU A 92 1.60 8.48 -17.82
C GLU A 92 1.48 8.41 -19.35
N SER A 93 2.36 7.67 -20.03
CA SER A 93 2.31 7.52 -21.50
C SER A 93 1.01 6.88 -22.02
N LEU A 94 0.40 6.03 -21.19
CA LEU A 94 -0.87 5.36 -21.49
C LEU A 94 -2.10 6.19 -21.07
N GLY A 95 -1.91 7.35 -20.43
CA GLY A 95 -2.99 8.15 -19.87
C GLY A 95 -3.76 7.45 -18.73
N ALA A 96 -3.18 6.44 -18.07
CA ALA A 96 -3.80 5.66 -17.00
C ALA A 96 -3.51 6.28 -15.61
N CYS A 97 -4.44 6.14 -14.66
CA CYS A 97 -4.22 6.55 -13.27
C CYS A 97 -3.23 5.59 -12.63
N PHE A 98 -2.34 6.13 -11.82
CA PHE A 98 -1.35 5.32 -11.12
C PHE A 98 -1.87 4.90 -9.75
N ALA A 99 -1.50 3.70 -9.29
CA ALA A 99 -1.83 3.27 -7.95
C ALA A 99 -0.74 2.36 -7.41
N VAL A 100 -0.26 2.66 -6.21
CA VAL A 100 0.89 1.97 -5.62
C VAL A 100 0.65 1.64 -4.16
N LYS A 101 1.10 0.45 -3.74
CA LYS A 101 1.25 0.04 -2.35
C LYS A 101 2.73 -0.12 -2.03
N LEU A 102 3.24 0.75 -1.17
CA LEU A 102 4.62 0.69 -0.70
C LEU A 102 4.68 -0.18 0.55
N VAL A 103 5.57 -1.16 0.55
CA VAL A 103 5.89 -2.01 1.71
C VAL A 103 7.39 -2.05 1.89
N ARG A 104 7.88 -2.32 3.10
CA ARG A 104 9.28 -2.77 3.24
C ARG A 104 9.46 -4.06 2.47
N GLY A 105 8.59 -5.04 2.76
CA GLY A 105 8.47 -6.33 2.10
C GLY A 105 8.66 -7.50 3.09
N ALA A 106 8.09 -8.66 2.77
CA ALA A 106 7.87 -9.76 3.73
C ALA A 106 8.82 -10.96 3.59
N TYR A 107 9.70 -10.94 2.59
CA TYR A 107 10.53 -12.09 2.21
C TYR A 107 12.05 -11.81 2.31
N LEU A 108 12.45 -10.75 3.00
CA LEU A 108 13.84 -10.24 3.03
C LEU A 108 14.90 -11.30 3.33
N GLU A 109 14.68 -12.17 4.32
CA GLU A 109 15.63 -13.23 4.69
C GLU A 109 15.85 -14.19 3.52
N ARG A 110 14.74 -14.67 2.91
CA ARG A 110 14.79 -15.57 1.77
C ARG A 110 15.42 -14.92 0.54
N GLU A 111 15.11 -13.65 0.27
CA GLU A 111 15.71 -12.92 -0.85
C GLU A 111 17.22 -12.70 -0.65
N ARG A 112 17.68 -12.50 0.58
CA ARG A 112 19.13 -12.40 0.89
C ARG A 112 19.88 -13.69 0.68
N GLU A 113 19.24 -14.84 0.96
CA GLU A 113 19.80 -16.16 0.64
C GLU A 113 19.93 -16.39 -0.88
N LEU A 114 18.98 -15.86 -1.66
CA LEU A 114 18.99 -15.97 -3.12
C LEU A 114 19.99 -15.02 -3.78
N ASP A 115 19.92 -13.74 -3.42
CA ASP A 115 20.83 -12.70 -3.91
C ASP A 115 20.86 -11.52 -2.91
N SER A 116 21.88 -11.52 -2.07
CA SER A 116 22.12 -10.46 -1.09
C SER A 116 22.44 -9.10 -1.73
N THR A 117 22.93 -9.07 -2.97
CA THR A 117 23.35 -7.83 -3.64
C THR A 117 22.16 -6.97 -4.09
N SER A 118 21.03 -7.61 -4.39
CA SER A 118 19.79 -6.94 -4.83
C SER A 118 19.05 -6.20 -3.72
N THR A 119 19.24 -6.61 -2.46
CA THR A 119 18.56 -6.05 -1.28
C THR A 119 19.40 -5.00 -0.56
N CYS A 120 18.77 -4.06 0.13
CA CYS A 120 19.47 -3.09 0.98
C CYS A 120 20.29 -3.79 2.08
N GLU A 121 21.43 -3.19 2.40
CA GLU A 121 22.45 -3.71 3.32
C GLU A 121 21.90 -3.86 4.74
N SER A 122 21.02 -2.95 5.17
CA SER A 122 20.47 -2.90 6.52
C SER A 122 19.02 -2.42 6.53
N HIS A 123 18.33 -2.65 7.66
CA HIS A 123 16.98 -2.11 7.86
C HIS A 123 16.92 -0.58 7.80
N ALA A 124 17.99 0.10 8.23
CA ALA A 124 18.10 1.56 8.11
C ALA A 124 18.15 1.97 6.63
N LYS A 125 18.97 1.29 5.81
CA LYS A 125 19.04 1.52 4.36
C LYS A 125 17.74 1.18 3.64
N THR A 126 17.01 0.14 4.07
CA THR A 126 15.64 -0.11 3.61
C THR A 126 14.69 1.04 3.96
N GLY A 127 14.83 1.62 5.15
CA GLY A 127 14.05 2.81 5.56
C GLY A 127 14.33 4.02 4.68
N GLU A 128 15.61 4.35 4.47
CA GLU A 128 16.03 5.43 3.55
C GLU A 128 15.51 5.21 2.13
N ASN A 129 15.60 3.98 1.62
CA ASN A 129 15.08 3.65 0.29
C ASN A 129 13.55 3.77 0.23
N TYR A 130 12.85 3.31 1.26
CA TYR A 130 11.40 3.48 1.37
C TYR A 130 11.02 4.97 1.31
N HIS A 131 11.70 5.83 2.06
CA HIS A 131 11.44 7.28 2.05
C HIS A 131 11.62 7.87 0.65
N ARG A 132 12.70 7.51 -0.05
CA ARG A 132 12.94 7.96 -1.44
C ARG A 132 11.83 7.53 -2.41
N VAL A 133 11.36 6.28 -2.29
CA VAL A 133 10.27 5.74 -3.13
C VAL A 133 8.96 6.44 -2.81
N LEU A 134 8.67 6.65 -1.52
CA LEU A 134 7.49 7.38 -1.06
C LEU A 134 7.49 8.83 -1.55
N ASP A 135 8.60 9.55 -1.40
CA ASP A 135 8.70 10.95 -1.82
C ASP A 135 8.43 11.09 -3.33
N GLN A 136 8.95 10.16 -4.14
CA GLN A 136 8.68 10.13 -5.58
C GLN A 136 7.20 9.87 -5.87
N ALA A 137 6.57 8.92 -5.17
CA ALA A 137 5.15 8.62 -5.35
C ALA A 137 4.26 9.82 -4.95
N LEU A 138 4.58 10.50 -3.84
CA LEU A 138 3.85 11.67 -3.36
C LEU A 138 4.05 12.89 -4.28
N LEU A 139 5.24 13.08 -4.82
CA LEU A 139 5.51 14.11 -5.83
C LEU A 139 4.65 13.89 -7.08
N HIS A 140 4.57 12.64 -7.56
CA HIS A 140 3.69 12.31 -8.67
C HIS A 140 2.22 12.52 -8.30
N ALA A 141 1.77 12.10 -7.12
CA ALA A 141 0.41 12.32 -6.64
C ALA A 141 0.04 13.81 -6.61
N LYS A 142 0.96 14.67 -6.16
CA LYS A 142 0.78 16.13 -6.21
C LYS A 142 0.67 16.67 -7.62
N LYS A 143 1.48 16.15 -8.56
CA LYS A 143 1.48 16.55 -9.98
C LYS A 143 0.16 16.24 -10.66
N VAL A 144 -0.37 15.02 -10.48
CA VAL A 144 -1.55 14.55 -11.25
C VAL A 144 -2.88 14.78 -10.53
N GLY A 145 -2.85 15.02 -9.23
CA GLY A 145 -4.04 15.25 -8.41
C GLY A 145 -4.66 13.97 -7.83
N PRO A 146 -5.61 14.13 -6.90
CA PRO A 146 -6.15 13.05 -6.08
C PRO A 146 -6.93 11.99 -6.87
N ASP A 147 -7.57 12.37 -7.98
CA ASP A 147 -8.37 11.45 -8.80
C ASP A 147 -7.51 10.57 -9.72
N ARG A 148 -6.21 10.85 -9.81
CA ARG A 148 -5.30 10.26 -10.80
C ARG A 148 -4.18 9.43 -10.21
N CYS A 149 -3.94 9.50 -8.90
CA CYS A 149 -2.93 8.73 -8.21
C CYS A 149 -3.45 8.22 -6.86
N LEU A 150 -3.16 6.98 -6.51
CA LEU A 150 -3.36 6.44 -5.16
C LEU A 150 -2.02 5.95 -4.61
N VAL A 151 -1.62 6.46 -3.45
CA VAL A 151 -0.42 6.05 -2.73
C VAL A 151 -0.81 5.40 -1.42
N ILE A 152 -0.52 4.12 -1.29
CA ILE A 152 -0.71 3.35 -0.07
C ILE A 152 0.63 3.22 0.64
N THR A 153 0.73 3.74 1.86
CA THR A 153 1.92 3.66 2.72
C THR A 153 1.72 2.55 3.76
N ALA A 154 2.22 1.36 3.50
CA ALA A 154 2.07 0.20 4.40
C ALA A 154 3.30 0.02 5.30
N THR A 155 3.16 0.42 6.57
CA THR A 155 4.27 0.40 7.53
C THR A 155 3.80 0.40 8.99
N HIS A 156 4.57 -0.25 9.84
CA HIS A 156 4.46 -0.20 11.31
C HIS A 156 5.63 0.56 11.95
N ASN A 157 6.41 1.29 11.15
CA ASN A 157 7.55 2.07 11.64
C ASN A 157 7.18 3.54 11.81
N GLU A 158 7.31 4.02 13.05
CA GLU A 158 6.95 5.38 13.48
C GLU A 158 7.71 6.45 12.69
N ASP A 159 9.00 6.26 12.40
CA ASP A 159 9.80 7.21 11.62
C ASP A 159 9.28 7.37 10.19
N THR A 160 8.86 6.25 9.57
CA THR A 160 8.29 6.25 8.21
C THR A 160 6.94 6.94 8.20
N ILE A 161 6.10 6.72 9.21
CA ILE A 161 4.83 7.45 9.35
C ILE A 161 5.08 8.94 9.54
N ARG A 162 6.00 9.31 10.43
CA ARG A 162 6.37 10.71 10.68
C ARG A 162 6.88 11.38 9.40
N HIS A 163 7.81 10.75 8.68
CA HIS A 163 8.30 11.22 7.39
C HIS A 163 7.16 11.42 6.39
N SER A 164 6.26 10.44 6.29
CA SER A 164 5.09 10.52 5.40
C SER A 164 4.21 11.73 5.72
N VAL A 165 3.86 11.91 6.99
CA VAL A 165 3.00 13.02 7.43
C VAL A 165 3.66 14.37 7.17
N LEU A 166 4.95 14.51 7.50
CA LEU A 166 5.70 15.74 7.21
C LEU A 166 5.71 16.04 5.71
N ARG A 167 5.96 15.03 4.88
CA ARG A 167 6.00 15.20 3.43
C ARG A 167 4.64 15.59 2.84
N LEU A 168 3.54 15.03 3.38
CA LEU A 168 2.18 15.40 2.98
C LEU A 168 1.89 16.88 3.31
N LEU A 169 2.29 17.34 4.48
CA LEU A 169 2.16 18.75 4.89
C LEU A 169 2.99 19.68 4.00
N GLU A 170 4.26 19.33 3.73
CA GLU A 170 5.15 20.11 2.86
C GLU A 170 4.61 20.23 1.43
N LEU A 171 4.02 19.16 0.91
CA LEU A 171 3.42 19.14 -0.43
C LEU A 171 2.02 19.76 -0.46
N GLY A 172 1.43 20.08 0.69
CA GLY A 172 0.05 20.55 0.82
C GLY A 172 -0.93 19.56 0.18
N LEU A 173 -0.77 18.27 0.48
CA LEU A 173 -1.71 17.22 0.08
C LEU A 173 -2.78 17.07 1.16
N ASP A 174 -4.04 17.13 0.74
CA ASP A 174 -5.19 17.03 1.65
C ASP A 174 -5.29 15.61 2.25
N PRO A 175 -5.20 15.47 3.58
CA PRO A 175 -5.38 14.19 4.28
C PRO A 175 -6.69 13.46 3.97
N THR A 176 -7.75 14.21 3.64
CA THR A 176 -9.11 13.70 3.48
C THR A 176 -9.46 13.36 2.04
N ALA A 177 -8.62 13.77 1.08
CA ALA A 177 -8.87 13.56 -0.35
C ALA A 177 -8.65 12.11 -0.82
N GLY A 178 -8.31 11.18 0.07
CA GLY A 178 -8.34 9.73 -0.19
C GLY A 178 -7.31 9.16 -1.17
N HIS A 179 -6.38 9.99 -1.66
CA HIS A 179 -5.33 9.62 -2.60
C HIS A 179 -4.02 9.22 -1.91
N VAL A 180 -3.91 9.44 -0.60
CA VAL A 180 -2.85 8.88 0.24
C VAL A 180 -3.50 8.13 1.40
N VAL A 181 -3.18 6.86 1.53
CA VAL A 181 -3.79 5.96 2.51
C VAL A 181 -2.70 5.26 3.29
N PHE A 182 -2.79 5.29 4.61
CA PHE A 182 -1.91 4.51 5.46
C PHE A 182 -2.45 3.10 5.61
N ALA A 183 -1.55 2.15 5.78
CA ALA A 183 -1.90 0.74 5.79
C ALA A 183 -1.15 -0.02 6.87
N GLN A 184 -1.88 -0.89 7.55
CA GLN A 184 -1.32 -1.71 8.60
C GLN A 184 -1.96 -3.10 8.59
N ILE A 185 -1.23 -4.08 9.09
CA ILE A 185 -1.80 -5.37 9.46
C ILE A 185 -2.69 -5.18 10.69
N TYR A 186 -3.88 -5.77 10.64
CA TYR A 186 -4.79 -5.76 11.79
C TYR A 186 -4.15 -6.42 13.01
N GLY A 187 -4.26 -5.76 14.17
CA GLY A 187 -3.68 -6.23 15.43
C GLY A 187 -2.18 -5.95 15.60
N MET A 188 -1.58 -5.10 14.76
CA MET A 188 -0.17 -4.75 14.85
C MET A 188 0.05 -3.23 14.89
N ALA A 189 0.68 -2.76 15.97
CA ALA A 189 1.11 -1.36 16.15
C ALA A 189 -0.04 -0.34 16.03
N GLU A 190 -1.17 -0.62 16.68
CA GLU A 190 -2.38 0.19 16.63
C GLU A 190 -2.15 1.61 17.17
N GLN A 191 -1.25 1.74 18.15
CA GLN A 191 -0.83 3.03 18.71
C GLN A 191 -0.24 3.99 17.66
N ILE A 192 0.19 3.49 16.49
CA ILE A 192 0.76 4.30 15.41
C ILE A 192 -0.34 4.78 14.44
N SER A 193 -1.35 3.97 14.17
CA SER A 193 -2.45 4.34 13.26
C SER A 193 -3.53 5.19 13.91
N MET A 194 -3.85 4.94 15.19
CA MET A 194 -4.92 5.66 15.87
C MET A 194 -4.77 7.20 15.80
N PRO A 195 -3.56 7.77 15.92
CA PRO A 195 -3.37 9.21 15.76
C PRO A 195 -3.55 9.75 14.33
N LEU A 196 -3.60 8.88 13.33
CA LEU A 196 -3.80 9.26 11.93
C LEU A 196 -5.29 9.36 11.59
N GLU A 197 -6.11 8.48 12.14
CA GLU A 197 -7.52 8.24 11.74
C GLU A 197 -8.51 9.34 12.14
N GLY A 198 -8.09 10.42 12.79
CA GLY A 198 -8.99 11.53 13.12
C GLY A 198 -10.01 11.25 14.24
N TYR A 199 -9.99 10.07 14.87
CA TYR A 199 -10.90 9.70 15.97
C TYR A 199 -10.77 10.56 17.24
N VAL A 200 -9.70 11.35 17.35
CA VAL A 200 -9.56 12.38 18.39
C VAL A 200 -9.47 13.74 17.68
N PRO A 201 -10.14 14.79 18.16
CA PRO A 201 -10.17 16.11 17.51
C PRO A 201 -8.80 16.76 17.20
N ALA A 202 -7.70 16.24 17.74
CA ALA A 202 -6.33 16.68 17.48
C ALA A 202 -5.60 15.89 16.37
N HIS A 203 -6.25 14.92 15.74
CA HIS A 203 -5.66 14.00 14.76
C HIS A 203 -5.95 14.40 13.31
N ALA A 204 -5.10 13.91 12.41
CA ALA A 204 -4.93 14.49 11.08
C ALA A 204 -5.93 14.02 10.00
N GLY A 205 -6.93 13.20 10.34
CA GLY A 205 -8.03 12.82 9.44
C GLY A 205 -7.61 11.98 8.23
N TYR A 206 -6.47 11.29 8.30
CA TYR A 206 -5.99 10.41 7.24
C TYR A 206 -6.79 9.12 7.16
N LEU A 207 -6.95 8.59 5.95
CA LEU A 207 -7.47 7.24 5.77
C LEU A 207 -6.42 6.20 6.19
N VAL A 208 -6.83 5.28 7.04
CA VAL A 208 -6.05 4.09 7.39
C VAL A 208 -6.87 2.85 7.02
N TYR A 209 -6.28 1.94 6.26
CA TYR A 209 -6.87 0.60 6.07
C TYR A 209 -6.13 -0.45 6.88
N LYS A 210 -6.89 -1.43 7.36
CA LYS A 210 -6.37 -2.60 8.08
C LYS A 210 -6.46 -3.84 7.22
N SER A 211 -5.31 -4.45 6.96
CA SER A 211 -5.21 -5.72 6.23
C SER A 211 -5.59 -6.86 7.16
N VAL A 212 -6.65 -7.59 6.81
CA VAL A 212 -7.19 -8.72 7.57
C VAL A 212 -7.15 -9.97 6.68
N PRO A 213 -6.38 -11.01 7.04
CA PRO A 213 -6.46 -12.29 6.36
C PRO A 213 -7.81 -12.96 6.68
N MET A 214 -8.52 -13.43 5.65
CA MET A 214 -9.80 -14.12 5.79
C MET A 214 -9.74 -15.48 5.09
N GLY A 215 -10.09 -16.55 5.80
CA GLY A 215 -10.08 -17.90 5.26
C GLY A 215 -10.14 -18.98 6.36
N THR A 216 -10.13 -20.23 5.92
CA THR A 216 -9.96 -21.37 6.85
C THR A 216 -8.57 -21.37 7.46
N LEU A 217 -8.39 -22.06 8.60
CA LEU A 217 -7.11 -22.15 9.30
C LEU A 217 -5.96 -22.51 8.35
N ASN A 218 -6.14 -23.56 7.52
CA ASN A 218 -5.12 -24.03 6.59
C ASN A 218 -4.72 -22.98 5.54
N GLN A 219 -5.66 -22.14 5.10
CA GLN A 219 -5.39 -21.08 4.12
C GLN A 219 -4.62 -19.92 4.76
N VAL A 220 -4.86 -19.62 6.03
CA VAL A 220 -4.22 -18.50 6.74
C VAL A 220 -2.91 -18.88 7.44
N LEU A 221 -2.64 -20.18 7.64
CA LEU A 221 -1.42 -20.66 8.30
C LEU A 221 -0.12 -20.08 7.71
N PRO A 222 0.10 -20.03 6.37
CA PRO A 222 1.30 -19.43 5.80
C PRO A 222 1.44 -17.93 6.15
N TYR A 223 0.33 -17.21 6.20
CA TYR A 223 0.30 -15.81 6.62
C TYR A 223 0.70 -15.68 8.10
N LEU A 224 0.10 -16.50 8.98
CA LEU A 224 0.38 -16.49 10.41
C LEU A 224 1.85 -16.83 10.71
N ALA A 225 2.44 -17.79 9.98
CA ALA A 225 3.84 -18.15 10.11
C ALA A 225 4.78 -16.98 9.78
N ARG A 226 4.53 -16.26 8.66
CA ARG A 226 5.30 -15.06 8.30
C ARG A 226 5.17 -13.96 9.36
N ARG A 227 3.96 -13.75 9.90
CA ARG A 227 3.73 -12.80 10.99
C ARG A 227 4.45 -13.19 12.27
N ALA A 228 4.47 -14.46 12.63
CA ALA A 228 5.22 -14.94 13.79
C ALA A 228 6.73 -14.71 13.64
N ALA A 229 7.28 -14.88 12.43
CA ALA A 229 8.69 -14.60 12.13
C ALA A 229 8.99 -13.09 12.21
N GLU A 230 8.20 -12.25 11.55
CA GLU A 230 8.34 -10.78 11.59
C GLU A 230 8.21 -10.24 13.01
N ASN A 231 7.25 -10.78 13.78
CA ASN A 231 6.96 -10.33 15.13
C ASN A 231 8.07 -10.60 16.13
N ARG A 232 9.07 -11.44 15.83
CA ARG A 232 10.28 -11.53 16.67
C ARG A 232 10.95 -10.16 16.83
N SER A 233 10.90 -9.32 15.81
CA SER A 233 11.36 -7.92 15.87
C SER A 233 10.31 -6.97 16.48
N VAL A 234 9.01 -7.24 16.27
CA VAL A 234 7.86 -6.42 16.73
C VAL A 234 7.53 -6.59 18.22
N LEU A 235 8.10 -7.58 18.92
CA LEU A 235 7.95 -7.73 20.37
C LEU A 235 8.28 -6.45 21.17
N HIS A 236 9.17 -5.59 20.65
CA HIS A 236 9.43 -4.28 21.24
C HIS A 236 8.25 -3.31 21.10
N GLY A 237 7.56 -3.31 19.95
CA GLY A 237 6.37 -2.48 19.71
C GLY A 237 5.18 -2.89 20.59
N ALA A 238 4.99 -4.20 20.80
CA ALA A 238 3.92 -4.73 21.66
C ALA A 238 4.10 -4.33 23.14
N ARG A 239 5.35 -4.19 23.63
CA ARG A 239 5.61 -3.67 24.99
C ARG A 239 5.20 -2.21 25.12
N LYS A 240 5.60 -1.36 24.16
CA LYS A 240 5.21 0.06 24.12
C LYS A 240 3.69 0.22 24.06
N GLU A 241 3.01 -0.58 23.24
CA GLU A 241 1.54 -0.58 23.16
C GLU A 241 0.89 -0.95 24.50
N ARG A 242 1.37 -2.01 25.15
CA ARG A 242 0.86 -2.42 26.47
C ARG A 242 1.02 -1.31 27.51
N GLU A 243 2.17 -0.66 27.54
CA GLU A 243 2.42 0.46 28.47
C GLU A 243 1.48 1.65 28.21
N LEU A 244 1.24 2.00 26.93
CA LEU A 244 0.31 3.06 26.55
C LEU A 244 -1.14 2.71 26.94
N LEU A 245 -1.58 1.48 26.67
CA LEU A 245 -2.91 1.01 27.06
C LEU A 245 -3.09 0.98 28.58
N GLN A 246 -2.06 0.55 29.32
CA GLN A 246 -2.08 0.55 30.78
C GLN A 246 -2.21 1.99 31.32
N ARG A 247 -1.46 2.94 30.76
CA ARG A 247 -1.56 4.36 31.13
C ARG A 247 -2.95 4.93 30.84
N GLU A 248 -3.50 4.66 29.67
CA GLU A 248 -4.86 5.09 29.29
C GLU A 248 -5.92 4.47 30.20
N LEU A 249 -5.80 3.18 30.55
CA LEU A 249 -6.71 2.51 31.46
C LEU A 249 -6.66 3.13 32.87
N ILE A 250 -5.46 3.35 33.41
CA ILE A 250 -5.28 4.02 34.71
C ILE A 250 -5.90 5.41 34.66
N TRP A 251 -5.62 6.19 33.60
CA TRP A 251 -6.18 7.51 33.43
C TRP A 251 -7.71 7.51 33.39
N ARG A 252 -8.35 6.57 32.67
CA ARG A 252 -9.82 6.44 32.65
C ARG A 252 -10.41 6.03 34.00
N LEU A 253 -9.70 5.20 34.75
CA LEU A 253 -10.15 4.77 36.07
C LEU A 253 -10.03 5.92 37.08
N THR A 254 -8.92 6.67 37.07
CA THR A 254 -8.70 7.78 38.01
C THR A 254 -9.45 9.06 37.66
N SER A 255 -9.63 9.38 36.37
CA SER A 255 -10.41 10.54 35.91
C SER A 255 -11.91 10.42 36.19
N ARG A 256 -12.43 9.19 36.37
CA ARG A 256 -13.79 8.95 36.86
C ARG A 256 -14.00 9.26 38.34
N PHE A 257 -12.92 9.30 39.14
CA PHE A 257 -12.98 9.69 40.56
C PHE A 257 -12.77 11.21 40.78
N GLN A 258 -12.58 11.97 39.71
CA GLN A 258 -12.46 13.45 39.73
C GLN A 258 -13.69 14.17 39.15
N ARG A 259 -14.79 13.45 38.92
CA ARG A 259 -16.13 14.01 38.68
C ARG A 259 -17.04 13.73 39.87
#